data_AF-A0AAD8HJK6-F1
#
_entry.id   AF-A0AAD8HJK6-F1
#
_cell.length_a   1.000
_cell.length_b   1.000
_cell.length_c   1.000
_cell.angle_alpha   90.00
_cell.angle_beta   90.00
_cell.angle_gamma   90.00
#
_symmetry.space_group_name_H-M   'P 1'
#
loop_
_entity.id
_entity.type
_entity.pdbx_description
1 polymer ?
#
loop_
_entity_poly.entity_id
_entity_poly.type
_entity_poly.pdbx_seq_one_letter_code
_entity_poly.pdbx_strand_id
1 'polypeptide(L)'
;MEHFMKHLSEGKIIEESFGKGHHVASSAFKNEAQHKHVDGLDIEAEINLAFEMKELFKENDQKLKALGMSRAHKYGWPNTYSFTKAMGEMVVEDTKGHLPVIIIRPSVIESTLKEPFPGWIEGNKMLDPFFLLYGKGKLPGFYINPDMVVDVVPADVVVNSILAAIAKHGREETDMVYQHFRLNPCIDKKENPIHVSPYKLFTSLEALLSAIMNTDGNEKISPRKELIRRKAREHINYMADLYHHYSFFGGRFDNNKVEKLIKCLSDEERKEFGFDVSSIDWKDYFISVHFTGIRKHVLKEL
;
A
#
# COMPACT_ATOMS: atom_id res chain seq x y z
N MET A 1 15.87 27.78 17.46
CA MET A 1 15.22 27.35 16.20
C MET A 1 16.22 26.62 15.29
N GLU A 2 17.43 27.14 15.05
CA GLU A 2 18.45 26.44 14.22
C GLU A 2 19.00 25.12 14.81
N HIS A 3 18.86 24.90 16.12
CA HIS A 3 19.35 23.66 16.77
C HIS A 3 18.43 22.45 16.54
N PHE A 4 17.19 22.64 16.08
CA PHE A 4 16.22 21.54 15.88
C PHE A 4 16.35 20.84 14.51
N MET A 5 17.09 21.42 13.56
CA MET A 5 17.05 21.04 12.14
C MET A 5 18.40 20.55 11.60
N LYS A 6 19.18 19.85 12.43
CA LYS A 6 20.44 19.23 11.99
C LYS A 6 20.58 17.84 12.60
N HIS A 7 20.44 16.83 11.74
CA HIS A 7 21.14 15.53 11.68
C HIS A 7 20.25 14.47 11.01
N LEU A 8 20.24 14.48 9.67
CA LEU A 8 19.89 13.32 8.85
C LEU A 8 21.08 12.37 8.86
N SER A 9 21.26 11.60 9.91
CA SER A 9 22.30 10.56 9.95
C SER A 9 21.84 9.39 10.80
N GLU A 10 21.60 8.26 10.12
CA GLU A 10 21.36 6.90 10.60
C GLU A 10 20.24 6.78 11.66
N GLY A 11 19.06 6.38 11.20
CA GLY A 11 17.91 6.10 12.07
C GLY A 11 18.26 5.06 13.13
N LYS A 12 17.94 5.36 14.40
CA LYS A 12 18.10 4.41 15.52
C LYS A 12 17.10 3.23 15.46
N ILE A 13 16.08 3.35 14.61
CA ILE A 13 15.11 2.29 14.31
C ILE A 13 15.40 1.83 12.87
N ILE A 14 15.64 0.53 12.73
CA ILE A 14 16.03 -0.11 11.46
C ILE A 14 14.87 0.02 10.46
N GLU A 15 15.18 0.29 9.17
CA GLU A 15 14.18 0.39 8.10
C GLU A 15 13.49 -0.96 7.78
N GLU A 16 14.08 -2.08 8.19
CA GLU A 16 13.57 -3.44 7.95
C GLU A 16 12.24 -3.72 8.67
N SER A 17 11.45 -4.66 8.13
CA SER A 17 10.23 -5.14 8.79
C SER A 17 10.57 -5.93 10.07
N PHE A 18 9.68 -5.88 11.07
CA PHE A 18 9.85 -6.72 12.26
C PHE A 18 9.36 -8.14 11.95
N GLY A 19 10.27 -9.11 12.03
CA GLY A 19 9.96 -10.53 11.96
C GLY A 19 9.49 -11.10 13.30
N LYS A 20 8.91 -12.31 13.26
CA LYS A 20 8.42 -13.02 14.44
C LYS A 20 9.52 -13.15 15.50
N GLY A 21 9.20 -12.78 16.74
CA GLY A 21 10.12 -12.84 17.88
C GLY A 21 11.10 -11.66 18.01
N HIS A 22 11.12 -10.71 17.06
CA HIS A 22 11.99 -9.53 17.15
C HIS A 22 11.64 -8.65 18.38
N HIS A 23 12.68 -8.14 19.03
CA HIS A 23 12.59 -7.18 20.13
C HIS A 23 13.79 -6.24 20.08
N VAL A 24 13.58 -4.96 20.43
CA VAL A 24 14.61 -3.90 20.30
C VAL A 24 15.64 -3.96 21.45
N ALA A 25 15.33 -4.72 22.51
CA ALA A 25 16.21 -4.93 23.66
C ALA A 25 17.57 -5.59 23.31
N SER A 26 17.74 -6.15 22.10
CA SER A 26 19.00 -6.77 21.67
C SER A 26 19.90 -5.86 20.81
N SER A 27 19.41 -4.74 20.26
CA SER A 27 20.18 -3.96 19.27
C SER A 27 20.40 -2.46 19.57
N ALA A 28 19.61 -1.81 20.44
CA ALA A 28 19.66 -0.34 20.53
C ALA A 28 20.21 0.27 21.84
N PHE A 29 20.44 -0.51 22.90
CA PHE A 29 20.88 0.05 24.19
C PHE A 29 22.04 -0.74 24.80
N LYS A 30 23.26 -0.51 24.29
CA LYS A 30 24.48 -0.77 25.06
C LYS A 30 24.62 0.30 26.14
N ASN A 31 23.92 0.15 27.25
CA ASN A 31 24.39 0.68 28.53
C ASN A 31 23.95 -0.25 29.66
N GLU A 32 24.89 -0.46 30.57
CA GLU A 32 24.97 -1.53 31.54
C GLU A 32 23.79 -1.53 32.53
N ALA A 33 22.95 -2.57 32.49
CA ALA A 33 22.38 -3.23 33.66
C ALA A 33 21.48 -4.42 33.24
N GLN A 34 21.94 -5.63 33.56
CA GLN A 34 21.13 -6.84 33.75
C GLN A 34 20.11 -7.18 32.64
N HIS A 35 20.57 -7.57 31.45
CA HIS A 35 19.71 -8.29 30.52
C HIS A 35 19.48 -9.72 31.02
N LYS A 36 18.33 -9.95 31.64
CA LYS A 36 17.73 -11.29 31.70
C LYS A 36 17.51 -11.74 30.26
N HIS A 37 17.86 -12.98 29.94
CA HIS A 37 17.54 -13.62 28.66
C HIS A 37 16.03 -13.43 28.41
N VAL A 38 15.67 -12.63 27.40
CA VAL A 38 14.27 -12.48 26.99
C VAL A 38 14.10 -13.41 25.80
N ASP A 39 13.32 -14.47 25.99
CA ASP A 39 12.89 -15.33 24.88
C ASP A 39 12.14 -14.49 23.83
N GLY A 40 12.14 -14.95 22.57
CA GLY A 40 11.48 -14.24 21.46
C GLY A 40 10.06 -13.80 21.81
N LEU A 41 9.67 -12.61 21.35
CA LEU A 41 8.34 -12.05 21.59
C LEU A 41 7.25 -12.98 21.00
N ASP A 42 6.45 -13.59 21.87
CA ASP A 42 5.26 -14.37 21.51
C ASP A 42 4.03 -13.46 21.49
N ILE A 43 3.62 -13.09 20.28
CA ILE A 43 2.51 -12.15 20.05
C ILE A 43 1.18 -12.73 20.53
N GLU A 44 0.94 -14.01 20.33
CA GLU A 44 -0.31 -14.65 20.74
C GLU A 44 -0.42 -14.68 22.26
N ALA A 45 0.68 -15.00 22.95
CA ALA A 45 0.74 -14.92 24.41
C ALA A 45 0.53 -13.49 24.93
N GLU A 46 1.09 -12.45 24.28
CA GLU A 46 0.83 -11.06 24.68
C GLU A 46 -0.63 -10.64 24.47
N ILE A 47 -1.24 -11.05 23.37
CA ILE A 47 -2.65 -10.75 23.07
C ILE A 47 -3.56 -11.42 24.10
N ASN A 48 -3.33 -12.71 24.39
CA ASN A 48 -4.10 -13.45 25.40
C ASN A 48 -3.95 -12.81 26.78
N LEU A 49 -2.73 -12.46 27.17
CA LEU A 49 -2.47 -11.72 28.41
C LEU A 49 -3.24 -10.39 28.45
N ALA A 50 -3.26 -9.63 27.36
CA ALA A 50 -3.98 -8.36 27.31
C ALA A 50 -5.50 -8.55 27.51
N PHE A 51 -6.10 -9.59 26.91
CA PHE A 51 -7.51 -9.92 27.09
C PHE A 51 -7.83 -10.38 28.52
N GLU A 52 -7.05 -11.32 29.07
CA GLU A 52 -7.23 -11.81 30.44
C GLU A 52 -7.13 -10.67 31.46
N MET A 53 -6.14 -9.80 31.31
CA MET A 53 -5.91 -8.70 32.24
C MET A 53 -6.99 -7.63 32.10
N LYS A 54 -7.49 -7.38 30.89
CA LYS A 54 -8.63 -6.48 30.68
C LYS A 54 -9.88 -6.99 31.40
N GLU A 55 -10.14 -8.29 31.39
CA GLU A 55 -11.25 -8.89 32.12
C GLU A 55 -11.06 -8.83 33.64
N LEU A 56 -9.85 -9.14 34.14
CA LEU A 56 -9.51 -9.10 35.56
C LEU A 56 -9.50 -7.69 36.16
N PHE A 57 -9.15 -6.68 35.36
CA PHE A 57 -9.02 -5.28 35.78
C PHE A 57 -10.05 -4.37 35.12
N LYS A 58 -11.26 -4.87 34.82
CA LYS A 58 -12.35 -4.15 34.14
C LYS A 58 -12.64 -2.73 34.67
N GLU A 59 -12.32 -2.44 35.93
CA GLU A 59 -12.53 -1.13 36.56
C GLU A 59 -11.22 -0.43 37.00
N ASN A 60 -10.04 -0.94 36.61
CA ASN A 60 -8.75 -0.40 37.04
C ASN A 60 -7.79 -0.13 35.87
N ASP A 61 -8.10 0.94 35.13
CA ASP A 61 -7.31 1.44 34.00
C ASP A 61 -5.85 1.75 34.37
N GLN A 62 -5.57 2.13 35.62
CA GLN A 62 -4.20 2.45 36.05
C GLN A 62 -3.32 1.20 36.09
N LYS A 63 -3.85 0.08 36.61
CA LYS A 63 -3.13 -1.20 36.61
C LYS A 63 -2.89 -1.71 35.18
N LEU A 64 -3.87 -1.57 34.30
CA LEU A 64 -3.72 -1.93 32.88
C LEU A 64 -2.65 -1.10 32.17
N LYS A 65 -2.62 0.22 32.40
CA LYS A 65 -1.59 1.12 31.86
C LYS A 65 -0.19 0.74 32.38
N ALA A 66 -0.05 0.51 33.68
CA ALA A 66 1.22 0.11 34.28
C ALA A 66 1.71 -1.24 33.75
N LEU A 67 0.81 -2.22 33.61
CA LEU A 67 1.13 -3.51 33.02
C LEU A 67 1.61 -3.35 31.58
N GLY A 68 0.85 -2.65 30.74
CA GLY A 68 1.23 -2.42 29.34
C GLY A 68 2.62 -1.77 29.22
N MET A 69 2.90 -0.76 30.04
CA MET A 69 4.24 -0.12 30.08
C MET A 69 5.33 -1.12 30.49
N SER A 70 5.07 -1.94 31.51
CA SER A 70 5.99 -3.01 31.92
C SER A 70 6.25 -4.02 30.79
N ARG A 71 5.20 -4.42 30.04
CA ARG A 71 5.36 -5.29 28.87
C ARG A 71 6.21 -4.64 27.77
N ALA A 72 5.90 -3.39 27.41
CA ALA A 72 6.68 -2.65 26.41
C ALA A 72 8.17 -2.59 26.79
N HIS A 73 8.47 -2.21 28.03
CA HIS A 73 9.83 -2.11 28.55
C HIS A 73 10.54 -3.47 28.59
N LYS A 74 9.84 -4.55 28.96
CA LYS A 74 10.37 -5.92 28.93
C LYS A 74 10.96 -6.28 27.56
N TYR A 75 10.32 -5.83 26.47
CA TYR A 75 10.76 -6.11 25.10
C TYR A 75 11.55 -4.95 24.44
N GLY A 76 11.96 -3.95 25.22
CA GLY A 76 12.80 -2.85 24.77
C GLY A 76 12.08 -1.73 24.02
N TRP A 77 10.75 -1.66 24.11
CA TRP A 77 9.96 -0.59 23.51
C TRP A 77 9.74 0.55 24.48
N PRO A 78 9.82 1.83 24.05
CA PRO A 78 9.76 2.98 24.96
C PRO A 78 8.37 3.15 25.60
N ASN A 79 7.32 2.72 24.92
CA ASN A 79 5.94 2.82 25.37
C ASN A 79 5.06 1.73 24.72
N THR A 80 3.84 1.60 25.23
CA THR A 80 2.82 0.64 24.73
C THR A 80 2.42 0.89 23.29
N TYR A 81 2.39 2.13 22.82
CA TYR A 81 2.04 2.45 21.45
C TYR A 81 3.05 1.85 20.46
N SER A 82 4.35 2.14 20.64
CA SER A 82 5.40 1.59 19.78
C SER A 82 5.45 0.06 19.85
N PHE A 83 5.26 -0.50 21.05
CA PHE A 83 5.19 -1.95 21.23
C PHE A 83 4.04 -2.60 20.45
N THR A 84 2.83 -2.04 20.55
CA THR A 84 1.65 -2.58 19.84
C THR A 84 1.74 -2.40 18.33
N LYS A 85 2.33 -1.31 17.84
CA LYS A 85 2.59 -1.13 16.41
C LYS A 85 3.59 -2.13 15.88
N ALA A 86 4.67 -2.40 16.61
CA ALA A 86 5.64 -3.42 16.23
C ALA A 86 5.02 -4.83 16.20
N MET A 87 4.21 -5.19 17.21
CA MET A 87 3.46 -6.46 17.19
C MET A 87 2.52 -6.53 15.97
N GLY A 88 1.83 -5.43 15.64
CA GLY A 88 0.97 -5.36 14.46
C GLY A 88 1.73 -5.59 13.15
N GLU A 89 2.91 -4.99 13.01
CA GLU A 89 3.77 -5.22 11.85
C GLU A 89 4.22 -6.68 11.74
N MET A 90 4.60 -7.31 12.86
CA MET A 90 4.98 -8.73 12.88
C MET A 90 3.80 -9.64 12.49
N VAL A 91 2.58 -9.35 12.95
CA VAL A 91 1.38 -10.09 12.56
C VAL A 91 1.12 -9.95 11.06
N VAL A 92 1.24 -8.72 10.52
CA VAL A 92 1.08 -8.49 9.07
C VAL A 92 2.13 -9.28 8.29
N GLU A 93 3.39 -9.29 8.72
CA GLU A 93 4.46 -10.03 8.05
C GLU A 93 4.24 -11.56 8.09
N ASP A 94 3.73 -12.10 9.21
CA ASP A 94 3.43 -13.53 9.38
C ASP A 94 2.19 -13.96 8.57
N THR A 95 1.22 -13.07 8.39
CA THR A 95 -0.10 -13.38 7.79
C THR A 95 -0.24 -12.97 6.32
N LYS A 96 0.62 -12.11 5.78
CA LYS A 96 0.45 -11.54 4.42
C LYS A 96 0.46 -12.59 3.30
N GLY A 97 1.08 -13.76 3.51
CA GLY A 97 1.25 -14.76 2.47
C GLY A 97 1.91 -14.18 1.21
N HIS A 98 1.20 -14.21 0.08
CA HIS A 98 1.65 -13.69 -1.21
C HIS A 98 1.18 -12.25 -1.49
N LEU A 99 0.47 -11.61 -0.57
CA LEU A 99 -0.04 -10.25 -0.77
C LEU A 99 1.13 -9.25 -0.73
N PRO A 100 1.27 -8.37 -1.73
CA PRO A 100 2.23 -7.27 -1.67
C PRO A 100 1.86 -6.32 -0.53
N VAL A 101 2.77 -6.14 0.43
CA VAL A 101 2.57 -5.29 1.61
C VAL A 101 3.64 -4.21 1.68
N ILE A 102 3.21 -3.00 2.01
CA ILE A 102 4.09 -1.86 2.29
C ILE A 102 3.80 -1.38 3.70
N ILE A 103 4.84 -1.30 4.54
CA ILE A 103 4.76 -0.74 5.89
C ILE A 103 5.40 0.65 5.86
N ILE A 104 4.65 1.67 6.25
CA ILE A 104 5.12 3.07 6.31
C ILE A 104 5.14 3.50 7.78
N ARG A 105 6.31 3.94 8.24
CA ARG A 105 6.56 4.34 9.64
C ARG A 105 6.87 5.84 9.72
N PRO A 106 5.86 6.72 9.71
CA PRO A 106 6.10 8.15 9.85
C PRO A 106 6.61 8.48 11.26
N SER A 107 7.41 9.54 11.37
CA SER A 107 7.75 10.16 12.66
C SER A 107 6.55 10.98 13.19
N VAL A 108 6.77 11.87 14.16
CA VAL A 108 5.67 12.66 14.74
C VAL A 108 5.06 13.55 13.65
N ILE A 109 3.81 13.28 13.32
CA ILE A 109 3.12 13.99 12.24
C ILE A 109 2.61 15.34 12.77
N GLU A 110 3.05 16.41 12.12
CA GLU A 110 2.65 17.78 12.41
C GLU A 110 1.82 18.38 11.26
N SER A 111 1.40 19.64 11.44
CA SER A 111 0.61 20.38 10.45
C SER A 111 1.20 20.32 9.03
N THR A 112 0.35 20.48 8.03
CA THR A 112 0.74 20.41 6.62
C THR A 112 1.73 21.51 6.25
N LEU A 113 2.66 21.18 5.36
CA LEU A 113 3.60 22.14 4.79
C LEU A 113 2.96 22.97 3.68
N LYS A 114 2.19 22.33 2.80
CA LYS A 114 1.65 22.94 1.58
C LYS A 114 0.18 22.61 1.33
N GLU A 115 -0.22 21.34 1.38
CA GLU A 115 -1.58 20.91 0.96
C GLU A 115 -2.38 20.37 2.15
N PRO A 116 -3.69 20.65 2.27
CA PRO A 116 -4.55 21.44 1.37
C PRO A 116 -4.27 22.95 1.44
N PHE A 117 -3.67 23.42 2.52
CA PHE A 117 -3.03 24.74 2.66
C PHE A 117 -2.00 24.65 3.80
N PRO A 118 -1.00 25.55 3.87
CA PRO A 118 0.01 25.52 4.93
C PRO A 118 -0.59 25.65 6.33
N GLY A 119 -0.13 24.82 7.26
CA GLY A 119 -0.56 24.85 8.66
C GLY A 119 -1.91 24.19 8.93
N TRP A 120 -2.50 23.48 7.97
CA TRP A 120 -3.72 22.70 8.23
C TRP A 120 -3.42 21.57 9.22
N ILE A 121 -4.27 21.47 10.25
CA ILE A 121 -4.17 20.46 11.28
C ILE A 121 -5.55 20.20 11.88
N GLU A 122 -5.84 18.95 12.22
CA GLU A 122 -7.07 18.56 12.91
C GLU A 122 -6.78 18.15 14.36
N GLY A 123 -7.40 18.87 15.30
CA GLY A 123 -7.23 18.67 16.73
C GLY A 123 -5.85 19.10 17.26
N ASN A 124 -5.62 18.89 18.56
CA ASN A 124 -4.32 19.10 19.17
C ASN A 124 -3.50 17.81 19.06
N LYS A 125 -2.34 17.87 18.39
CA LYS A 125 -1.35 16.80 18.31
C LYS A 125 -0.49 16.74 19.57
N MET A 126 0.51 15.86 19.59
CA MET A 126 1.30 15.57 20.79
C MET A 126 2.06 16.81 21.32
N LEU A 127 2.64 17.63 20.44
CA LEU A 127 3.44 18.79 20.83
C LEU A 127 2.62 20.08 21.01
N ASP A 128 1.47 20.19 20.33
CA ASP A 128 0.65 21.41 20.30
C ASP A 128 0.26 21.94 21.68
N PRO A 129 -0.17 21.13 22.67
CA PRO A 129 -0.51 21.64 24.00
C PRO A 129 0.65 22.36 24.67
N PHE A 130 1.89 21.89 24.48
CA PHE A 130 3.07 22.55 25.04
C PHE A 130 3.33 23.89 24.35
N PHE A 131 3.25 23.94 23.02
CA PHE A 131 3.39 25.18 22.26
C PHE A 131 2.30 26.20 22.61
N LEU A 132 1.05 25.75 22.76
CA LEU A 132 -0.08 26.59 23.16
C LEU A 132 0.08 27.14 24.59
N LEU A 133 0.53 26.32 25.55
CA LEU A 133 0.77 26.77 26.91
C LEU A 133 1.93 27.77 26.98
N TYR A 134 3.00 27.52 26.23
CA TYR A 134 4.12 28.45 26.10
C TYR A 134 3.69 29.78 25.47
N GLY A 135 2.98 29.74 24.34
CA GLY A 135 2.46 30.93 23.66
C GLY A 135 1.47 31.74 24.51
N LYS A 136 0.76 31.10 25.46
CA LYS A 136 -0.12 31.75 26.43
C LYS A 136 0.62 32.29 27.67
N GLY A 137 1.95 32.16 27.74
CA GLY A 137 2.75 32.53 28.92
C GLY A 137 2.49 31.66 30.15
N LYS A 138 1.86 30.49 29.98
CA LYS A 138 1.52 29.56 31.07
C LYS A 138 2.60 28.48 31.29
N LEU A 139 3.54 28.38 30.37
CA LEU A 139 4.67 27.47 30.46
C LEU A 139 5.97 28.29 30.31
N PRO A 140 6.87 28.31 31.31
CA PRO A 140 8.09 29.11 31.26
C PRO A 140 9.18 28.50 30.35
N GLY A 141 9.02 27.26 29.91
CA GLY A 141 9.97 26.56 29.04
C GLY A 141 9.62 25.08 28.86
N PHE A 142 10.35 24.39 27.99
CA PHE A 142 10.12 22.98 27.66
C PHE A 142 11.09 22.08 28.44
N TYR A 143 10.59 20.98 29.00
CA TYR A 143 11.43 19.95 29.63
C TYR A 143 11.86 18.93 28.57
N ILE A 144 12.95 19.24 27.88
CA ILE A 144 13.52 18.41 26.81
C ILE A 144 15.05 18.38 26.93
N ASN A 145 15.67 17.26 26.59
CA ASN A 145 17.13 17.20 26.45
C ASN A 145 17.53 18.02 25.21
N PRO A 146 18.36 19.08 25.34
CA PRO A 146 18.73 19.96 24.23
C PRO A 146 19.54 19.24 23.14
N ASP A 147 20.20 18.14 23.47
CA ASP A 147 20.98 17.33 22.54
C ASP A 147 20.13 16.27 21.82
N MET A 148 18.83 16.18 22.13
CA MET A 148 17.92 15.21 21.54
C MET A 148 17.31 15.76 20.25
N VAL A 149 17.42 14.99 19.17
CA VAL A 149 16.71 15.26 17.91
C VAL A 149 15.24 14.84 18.06
N VAL A 150 14.33 15.74 17.73
CA VAL A 150 12.90 15.46 17.61
C VAL A 150 12.57 15.31 16.13
N ASP A 151 12.23 14.09 15.73
CA ASP A 151 11.85 13.80 14.35
C ASP A 151 10.37 14.13 14.13
N VAL A 152 10.11 15.08 13.24
CA VAL A 152 8.77 15.54 12.86
C VAL A 152 8.63 15.49 11.34
N VAL A 153 7.43 15.16 10.87
CA VAL A 153 7.11 15.10 9.44
C VAL A 153 5.80 15.81 9.16
N PRO A 154 5.71 16.69 8.13
CA PRO A 154 4.44 17.30 7.75
C PRO A 154 3.43 16.27 7.24
N ALA A 155 2.16 16.44 7.61
CA ALA A 155 1.09 15.51 7.23
C ALA A 155 0.98 15.27 5.71
N ASP A 156 1.10 16.31 4.89
CA ASP A 156 1.03 16.23 3.44
C ASP A 156 2.23 15.50 2.82
N VAL A 157 3.40 15.58 3.45
CA VAL A 157 4.58 14.78 3.04
C VAL A 157 4.34 13.29 3.28
N VAL A 158 3.73 12.92 4.42
CA VAL A 158 3.35 11.52 4.70
C VAL A 158 2.29 11.03 3.72
N VAL A 159 1.27 11.83 3.43
CA VAL A 159 0.25 11.46 2.44
C VAL A 159 0.88 11.26 1.06
N ASN A 160 1.75 12.16 0.63
CA ASN A 160 2.44 12.05 -0.65
C ASN A 160 3.33 10.82 -0.75
N SER A 161 4.01 10.42 0.35
CA SER A 161 4.82 9.20 0.36
C SER A 161 3.96 7.93 0.26
N ILE A 162 2.81 7.89 0.94
CA ILE A 162 1.82 6.81 0.83
C ILE A 162 1.31 6.70 -0.61
N LEU A 163 0.88 7.81 -1.21
CA LEU A 163 0.39 7.84 -2.59
C LEU A 163 1.46 7.38 -3.59
N ALA A 164 2.71 7.84 -3.42
CA ALA A 164 3.82 7.43 -4.27
C ALA A 164 4.13 5.93 -4.12
N ALA A 165 4.11 5.40 -2.89
CA ALA A 165 4.31 3.98 -2.63
C ALA A 165 3.21 3.13 -3.29
N ILE A 166 1.94 3.51 -3.14
CA ILE A 166 0.81 2.84 -3.81
C ILE A 166 0.98 2.91 -5.34
N ALA A 167 1.28 4.08 -5.90
CA ALA A 167 1.42 4.24 -7.34
C ALA A 167 2.58 3.42 -7.95
N LYS A 168 3.63 3.16 -7.15
CA LYS A 168 4.81 2.38 -7.56
C LYS A 168 4.59 0.88 -7.40
N HIS A 169 3.99 0.45 -6.28
CA HIS A 169 3.91 -0.96 -5.88
C HIS A 169 2.53 -1.57 -6.09
N GLY A 170 1.45 -0.78 -6.17
CA GLY A 170 0.08 -1.22 -6.47
C GLY A 170 -0.16 -1.56 -7.94
N ARG A 171 0.89 -1.57 -8.79
CA ARG A 171 0.78 -1.92 -10.22
C ARG A 171 0.91 -3.42 -10.50
N GLU A 172 1.14 -4.27 -9.50
CA GLU A 172 1.25 -5.71 -9.75
C GLU A 172 -0.05 -6.35 -10.27
N GLU A 173 -1.21 -5.71 -10.11
CA GLU A 173 -2.47 -6.15 -10.74
C GLU A 173 -2.60 -5.74 -12.22
N THR A 174 -1.83 -4.78 -12.70
CA THR A 174 -1.86 -4.42 -14.13
C THR A 174 -1.18 -5.49 -14.99
N ASP A 175 -0.36 -6.35 -14.40
CA ASP A 175 0.43 -7.34 -15.12
C ASP A 175 -0.35 -8.62 -15.48
N MET A 176 -1.62 -8.75 -15.07
CA MET A 176 -2.41 -9.98 -15.31
C MET A 176 -2.48 -10.37 -16.79
N VAL A 177 -2.60 -9.37 -17.68
CA VAL A 177 -2.62 -9.60 -19.13
C VAL A 177 -1.27 -10.16 -19.60
N TYR A 178 -0.16 -9.51 -19.24
CA TYR A 178 1.17 -9.97 -19.63
C TYR A 178 1.52 -11.31 -19.00
N GLN A 179 1.28 -11.52 -17.71
CA GLN A 179 1.53 -12.79 -17.04
C GLN A 179 0.73 -13.93 -17.67
N HIS A 180 -0.55 -13.70 -17.98
CA HIS A 180 -1.39 -14.70 -18.64
C HIS A 180 -0.81 -15.09 -20.02
N PHE A 181 -0.52 -14.12 -20.88
CA PHE A 181 0.00 -14.40 -22.24
C PHE A 181 1.47 -14.82 -22.27
N ARG A 182 2.25 -14.54 -21.21
CA ARG A 182 3.61 -15.07 -21.02
C ARG A 182 3.57 -16.56 -20.68
N LEU A 183 2.69 -16.96 -19.76
CA LEU A 183 2.53 -18.36 -19.33
C LEU A 183 1.76 -19.20 -20.35
N ASN A 184 0.81 -18.59 -21.06
CA ASN A 184 -0.05 -19.23 -22.05
C ASN A 184 0.07 -18.51 -23.40
N PRO A 185 1.22 -18.60 -24.09
CA PRO A 185 1.45 -17.88 -25.33
C PRO A 185 0.45 -18.27 -26.41
N CYS A 186 0.02 -17.27 -27.19
CA CYS A 186 -0.66 -17.51 -28.46
C CYS A 186 0.31 -18.18 -29.44
N ILE A 187 -0.22 -18.97 -30.35
CA ILE A 187 0.57 -19.69 -31.34
C ILE A 187 0.39 -18.99 -32.68
N ASP A 188 1.48 -18.78 -33.42
CA ASP A 188 1.45 -18.22 -34.77
C ASP A 188 1.09 -19.27 -35.84
N LYS A 189 0.92 -18.83 -37.09
CA LYS A 189 0.61 -19.71 -38.24
C LYS A 189 1.64 -20.81 -38.52
N LYS A 190 2.82 -20.72 -37.92
CA LYS A 190 3.93 -21.66 -38.07
C LYS A 190 4.12 -22.51 -36.82
N GLU A 191 3.12 -22.53 -35.94
CA GLU A 191 3.11 -23.27 -34.68
C GLU A 191 4.13 -22.78 -33.63
N ASN A 192 4.66 -21.56 -33.78
CA ASN A 192 5.60 -21.01 -32.81
C ASN A 192 4.87 -20.20 -31.72
N PRO A 193 5.27 -20.33 -30.45
CA PRO A 193 4.80 -19.46 -29.39
C PRO A 193 5.16 -17.99 -29.65
N ILE A 194 4.16 -17.11 -29.60
CA ILE A 194 4.35 -15.67 -29.69
C ILE A 194 4.84 -15.17 -28.32
N HIS A 195 6.10 -14.75 -28.26
CA HIS A 195 6.67 -14.18 -27.05
C HIS A 195 6.22 -12.72 -26.88
N VAL A 196 5.44 -12.46 -25.84
CA VAL A 196 5.02 -11.11 -25.46
C VAL A 196 6.06 -10.46 -24.55
N SER A 197 6.35 -9.17 -24.75
CA SER A 197 7.14 -8.36 -23.82
C SER A 197 6.21 -7.68 -22.80
N PRO A 198 6.72 -7.25 -21.61
CA PRO A 198 5.95 -6.40 -20.71
C PRO A 198 5.37 -5.21 -21.47
N TYR A 199 4.06 -4.97 -21.32
CA TYR A 199 3.41 -3.88 -22.05
C TYR A 199 3.87 -2.53 -21.49
N LYS A 200 3.90 -1.52 -22.37
CA LYS A 200 4.15 -0.13 -21.97
C LYS A 200 2.83 0.61 -21.99
N LEU A 201 2.56 1.38 -20.94
CA LEU A 201 1.44 2.31 -20.93
C LEU A 201 1.85 3.58 -21.68
N PHE A 202 0.99 4.01 -22.59
CA PHE A 202 1.19 5.24 -23.36
C PHE A 202 0.14 6.26 -22.91
N THR A 203 0.58 7.48 -22.64
CA THR A 203 -0.29 8.59 -22.21
C THR A 203 -0.88 9.37 -23.38
N SER A 204 -0.42 9.10 -24.61
CA SER A 204 -1.01 9.65 -25.83
C SER A 204 -1.05 8.63 -26.96
N LEU A 205 -1.98 8.83 -27.89
CA LEU A 205 -2.14 7.99 -29.08
C LEU A 205 -0.91 8.08 -29.98
N GLU A 206 -0.31 9.27 -30.13
CA GLU A 206 0.89 9.48 -30.93
C GLU A 206 2.06 8.65 -30.42
N ALA A 207 2.23 8.57 -29.10
CA ALA A 207 3.29 7.78 -28.48
C ALA A 207 3.10 6.28 -28.71
N LEU A 208 1.85 5.78 -28.60
CA LEU A 208 1.51 4.39 -28.90
C LEU A 208 1.75 4.06 -30.38
N LEU A 209 1.26 4.89 -31.30
CA LEU A 209 1.43 4.69 -32.73
C LEU A 209 2.90 4.73 -33.13
N SER A 210 3.67 5.67 -32.60
CA SER A 210 5.12 5.76 -32.82
C SER A 210 5.85 4.49 -32.37
N ALA A 211 5.50 3.98 -31.19
CA ALA A 211 6.06 2.73 -30.69
C ALA A 211 5.72 1.53 -31.59
N ILE A 212 4.49 1.43 -32.08
CA ILE A 212 4.04 0.36 -33.00
C ILE A 212 4.76 0.46 -34.35
N MET A 213 5.06 1.66 -34.83
CA MET A 213 5.71 1.86 -36.14
C MET A 213 7.20 1.50 -36.12
N ASN A 214 7.84 1.58 -34.95
CA ASN A 214 9.27 1.32 -34.74
C ASN A 214 9.59 -0.12 -34.30
N THR A 215 8.61 -1.03 -34.28
CA THR A 215 8.80 -2.41 -33.78
C THR A 215 9.60 -3.31 -34.71
N ASP A 216 9.55 -3.07 -36.03
CA ASP A 216 10.49 -3.67 -36.97
C ASP A 216 11.57 -2.62 -37.23
N GLY A 217 12.85 -2.95 -37.03
CA GLY A 217 13.97 -2.05 -37.35
C GLY A 217 13.99 -1.59 -38.82
N ASN A 218 15.07 -0.93 -39.26
CA ASN A 218 15.25 -0.33 -40.60
C ASN A 218 15.19 -1.30 -41.82
N GLU A 219 14.41 -2.39 -41.78
CA GLU A 219 14.11 -3.24 -42.92
C GLU A 219 13.16 -2.57 -43.91
N LYS A 220 13.38 -2.80 -45.21
CA LYS A 220 12.47 -2.36 -46.28
C LYS A 220 11.10 -3.04 -46.11
N ILE A 221 10.09 -2.26 -45.78
CA ILE A 221 8.71 -2.72 -45.57
C ILE A 221 8.11 -3.16 -46.91
N SER A 222 7.58 -4.39 -46.97
CA SER A 222 6.87 -4.86 -48.17
C SER A 222 5.50 -4.18 -48.31
N PRO A 223 4.94 -4.02 -49.53
CA PRO A 223 3.62 -3.40 -49.73
C PRO A 223 2.50 -4.07 -48.93
N ARG A 224 2.59 -5.38 -48.70
CA ARG A 224 1.64 -6.14 -47.87
C ARG A 224 1.76 -5.82 -46.39
N LYS A 225 2.98 -5.70 -45.86
CA LYS A 225 3.22 -5.28 -44.47
C LYS A 225 2.74 -3.84 -44.25
N GLU A 226 2.98 -2.95 -45.22
CA GLU A 226 2.50 -1.56 -45.15
C GLU A 226 0.97 -1.47 -45.15
N LEU A 227 0.28 -2.28 -45.97
CA LEU A 227 -1.18 -2.34 -45.96
C LEU A 227 -1.74 -2.81 -44.60
N ILE A 228 -1.11 -3.82 -43.99
CA ILE A 228 -1.51 -4.33 -42.66
C ILE A 228 -1.28 -3.24 -41.61
N ARG A 229 -0.13 -2.55 -41.64
CA ARG A 229 0.16 -1.42 -40.74
C ARG A 229 -0.85 -0.29 -40.89
N ARG A 230 -1.19 0.08 -42.13
CA ARG A 230 -2.21 1.11 -42.40
C ARG A 230 -3.57 0.73 -41.80
N LYS A 231 -4.02 -0.50 -42.04
CA LYS A 231 -5.29 -1.01 -41.46
C LYS A 231 -5.25 -1.07 -39.94
N ALA A 232 -4.14 -1.51 -39.36
CA ALA A 232 -3.95 -1.53 -37.92
C ALA A 232 -3.99 -0.11 -37.35
N ARG A 233 -3.33 0.87 -37.99
CA ARG A 233 -3.36 2.29 -37.60
C ARG A 233 -4.77 2.86 -37.67
N GLU A 234 -5.49 2.63 -38.76
CA GLU A 234 -6.88 3.07 -38.92
C GLU A 234 -7.77 2.48 -37.82
N HIS A 235 -7.60 1.20 -37.52
CA HIS A 235 -8.35 0.53 -36.46
C HIS A 235 -7.97 1.05 -35.06
N ILE A 236 -6.68 1.26 -34.78
CA ILE A 236 -6.20 1.81 -33.51
C ILE A 236 -6.70 3.24 -33.33
N ASN A 237 -6.67 4.08 -34.37
CA ASN A 237 -7.22 5.43 -34.31
C ASN A 237 -8.72 5.41 -34.03
N TYR A 238 -9.47 4.58 -34.77
CA TYR A 238 -10.90 4.40 -34.52
C TYR A 238 -11.20 3.97 -33.09
N MET A 239 -10.47 2.97 -32.57
CA MET A 239 -10.63 2.49 -31.21
C MET A 239 -10.18 3.54 -30.19
N ALA A 240 -9.11 4.27 -30.46
CA ALA A 240 -8.63 5.34 -29.59
C ALA A 240 -9.65 6.46 -29.51
N ASP A 241 -10.23 6.91 -30.63
CA ASP A 241 -11.27 7.93 -30.65
C ASP A 241 -12.53 7.46 -29.91
N LEU A 242 -12.97 6.22 -30.17
CA LEU A 242 -14.14 5.62 -29.52
C LEU A 242 -13.94 5.47 -28.01
N TYR A 243 -12.77 5.01 -27.60
CA TYR A 243 -12.45 4.71 -26.21
C TYR A 243 -11.74 5.85 -25.47
N HIS A 244 -11.43 6.97 -26.13
CA HIS A 244 -10.72 8.11 -25.54
C HIS A 244 -11.48 8.59 -24.30
N HIS A 245 -12.79 8.82 -24.47
CA HIS A 245 -13.67 9.27 -23.40
C HIS A 245 -13.87 8.26 -22.28
N TYR A 246 -13.49 6.99 -22.46
CA TYR A 246 -13.57 5.98 -21.40
C TYR A 246 -12.21 5.75 -20.74
N SER A 247 -11.13 5.77 -21.52
CA SER A 247 -9.77 5.48 -21.08
C SER A 247 -9.16 6.63 -20.27
N PHE A 248 -9.63 7.86 -20.50
CA PHE A 248 -9.20 9.06 -19.76
C PHE A 248 -10.28 9.58 -18.80
N PHE A 249 -11.39 8.88 -18.66
CA PHE A 249 -12.45 9.24 -17.73
C PHE A 249 -12.17 8.66 -16.35
N GLY A 250 -11.75 9.54 -15.43
CA GLY A 250 -11.50 9.20 -14.02
C GLY A 250 -12.77 9.11 -13.16
N GLY A 251 -13.92 8.80 -13.75
CA GLY A 251 -15.17 8.72 -13.00
C GLY A 251 -15.25 7.47 -12.14
N ARG A 252 -15.67 7.65 -10.89
CA ARG A 252 -16.09 6.56 -10.00
C ARG A 252 -17.60 6.51 -9.99
N PHE A 253 -18.17 5.35 -10.34
CA PHE A 253 -19.61 5.15 -10.34
C PHE A 253 -20.07 4.69 -8.97
N ASP A 254 -21.03 5.41 -8.38
CA ASP A 254 -21.65 5.05 -7.11
C ASP A 254 -22.58 3.84 -7.30
N ASN A 255 -22.40 2.80 -6.49
CA ASN A 255 -23.20 1.57 -6.48
C ASN A 255 -24.17 1.46 -5.28
N ASN A 256 -24.35 2.53 -4.49
CA ASN A 256 -25.15 2.56 -3.25
C ASN A 256 -26.56 1.96 -3.40
N LYS A 257 -27.20 2.15 -4.56
CA LYS A 257 -28.54 1.59 -4.84
C LYS A 257 -28.50 0.07 -5.01
N VAL A 258 -27.45 -0.46 -5.64
CA VAL A 258 -27.23 -1.90 -5.81
C VAL A 258 -26.95 -2.54 -4.45
N GLU A 259 -26.15 -1.89 -3.60
CA GLU A 259 -25.88 -2.37 -2.24
C GLU A 259 -27.14 -2.42 -1.37
N LYS A 260 -28.00 -1.39 -1.47
CA LYS A 260 -29.29 -1.38 -0.78
C LYS A 260 -30.21 -2.50 -1.28
N LEU A 261 -30.24 -2.73 -2.59
CA LEU A 261 -31.02 -3.81 -3.18
C LEU A 261 -30.56 -5.18 -2.66
N ILE A 262 -29.25 -5.44 -2.65
CA ILE A 262 -28.67 -6.68 -2.10
C ILE A 262 -29.08 -6.88 -0.64
N LYS A 263 -29.05 -5.81 0.17
CA LYS A 263 -29.46 -5.87 1.58
C LYS A 263 -30.96 -6.22 1.77
N CYS A 264 -31.81 -5.92 0.80
CA CYS A 264 -33.24 -6.24 0.84
C CYS A 264 -33.60 -7.65 0.37
N LEU A 265 -32.69 -8.36 -0.33
CA LEU A 265 -32.91 -9.74 -0.76
C LEU A 265 -32.76 -10.73 0.40
N SER A 266 -33.57 -11.79 0.40
CA SER A 266 -33.36 -12.98 1.23
C SER A 266 -32.08 -13.72 0.82
N ASP A 267 -31.59 -14.62 1.67
CA ASP A 267 -30.36 -15.37 1.38
C ASP A 267 -30.55 -16.36 0.22
N GLU A 268 -31.76 -16.90 0.04
CA GLU A 268 -32.15 -17.69 -1.13
C GLU A 268 -32.07 -16.84 -2.42
N GLU A 269 -32.68 -15.65 -2.41
CA GLU A 269 -32.69 -14.75 -3.58
C GLU A 269 -31.28 -14.24 -3.91
N ARG A 270 -30.45 -13.92 -2.91
CA ARG A 270 -29.06 -13.51 -3.14
C ARG A 270 -28.26 -14.58 -3.86
N LYS A 271 -28.44 -15.85 -3.45
CA LYS A 271 -27.77 -17.00 -4.08
C LYS A 271 -28.31 -17.27 -5.49
N GLU A 272 -29.59 -17.08 -5.71
CA GLU A 272 -30.22 -17.32 -7.02
C GLU A 272 -29.86 -16.24 -8.05
N PHE A 273 -29.85 -14.96 -7.67
CA PHE A 273 -29.58 -13.86 -8.60
C PHE A 273 -28.09 -13.52 -8.79
N GLY A 274 -27.24 -13.67 -7.75
CA GLY A 274 -25.78 -13.66 -7.88
C GLY A 274 -25.13 -12.44 -8.54
N PHE A 275 -25.57 -11.21 -8.23
CA PHE A 275 -25.03 -9.97 -8.83
C PHE A 275 -24.20 -9.11 -7.87
N ASP A 276 -23.77 -9.67 -6.74
CA ASP A 276 -22.84 -9.00 -5.83
C ASP A 276 -21.41 -9.03 -6.39
N VAL A 277 -21.03 -7.96 -7.08
CA VAL A 277 -19.70 -7.80 -7.67
C VAL A 277 -18.57 -7.73 -6.65
N SER A 278 -18.87 -7.49 -5.36
CA SER A 278 -17.85 -7.50 -4.30
C SER A 278 -17.37 -8.91 -3.95
N SER A 279 -18.17 -9.92 -4.29
CA SER A 279 -17.85 -11.34 -4.06
C SER A 279 -16.96 -11.96 -5.15
N ILE A 280 -16.70 -11.22 -6.24
CA ILE A 280 -15.91 -11.71 -7.37
C ILE A 280 -14.42 -11.66 -7.02
N ASP A 281 -13.73 -12.79 -7.13
CA ASP A 281 -12.27 -12.80 -7.27
C ASP A 281 -11.94 -12.30 -8.68
N TRP A 282 -11.67 -11.00 -8.78
CA TRP A 282 -11.39 -10.33 -10.05
C TRP A 282 -10.14 -10.88 -10.75
N LYS A 283 -9.15 -11.33 -9.98
CA LYS A 283 -7.92 -11.89 -10.53
C LYS A 283 -8.19 -13.24 -11.19
N ASP A 284 -8.87 -14.14 -10.49
CA ASP A 284 -9.27 -15.43 -11.06
C ASP A 284 -10.25 -15.24 -12.24
N TYR A 285 -11.23 -14.35 -12.10
CA TYR A 285 -12.15 -14.03 -13.18
C TYR A 285 -11.41 -13.58 -14.44
N PHE A 286 -10.49 -12.61 -14.34
CA PHE A 286 -9.78 -12.13 -15.52
C PHE A 286 -8.84 -13.19 -16.10
N ILE A 287 -8.05 -13.86 -15.26
CA ILE A 287 -7.00 -14.78 -15.72
C ILE A 287 -7.60 -16.11 -16.19
N SER A 288 -8.39 -16.76 -15.36
CA SER A 288 -8.86 -18.13 -15.57
C SER A 288 -10.10 -18.18 -16.45
N VAL A 289 -11.01 -17.19 -16.33
CA VAL A 289 -12.29 -17.18 -17.04
C VAL A 289 -12.24 -16.29 -18.29
N HIS A 290 -11.96 -15.00 -18.13
CA HIS A 290 -12.09 -14.02 -19.20
C HIS A 290 -11.03 -14.19 -20.29
N PHE A 291 -9.74 -14.14 -19.96
CA PHE A 291 -8.67 -14.26 -20.97
C PHE A 291 -8.67 -15.64 -21.64
N THR A 292 -8.92 -16.70 -20.87
CA THR A 292 -9.15 -18.05 -21.42
C THR A 292 -10.33 -18.07 -22.38
N GLY A 293 -11.43 -17.39 -22.04
CA GLY A 293 -12.61 -17.24 -22.88
C GLY A 293 -12.30 -16.49 -24.19
N ILE A 294 -11.59 -15.36 -24.12
CA ILE A 294 -11.11 -14.63 -25.31
C ILE A 294 -10.28 -15.56 -26.20
N ARG A 295 -9.32 -16.30 -25.63
CA ARG A 295 -8.49 -17.22 -26.39
C ARG A 295 -9.31 -18.31 -27.09
N LYS A 296 -10.24 -18.93 -26.37
CA LYS A 296 -11.04 -20.05 -26.87
C LYS A 296 -12.09 -19.63 -27.91
N HIS A 297 -12.67 -18.45 -27.76
CA HIS A 297 -13.87 -18.07 -28.51
C HIS A 297 -13.64 -16.93 -29.51
N VAL A 298 -12.67 -16.03 -29.24
CA VAL A 298 -12.41 -14.84 -30.06
C VAL A 298 -11.13 -15.01 -30.88
N LEU A 299 -10.04 -15.47 -30.27
CA LEU A 299 -8.74 -15.62 -30.94
C LEU A 299 -8.59 -16.95 -31.70
N LYS A 300 -9.70 -17.53 -32.21
CA LYS A 300 -9.64 -18.78 -32.98
C LYS A 300 -8.70 -18.60 -34.18
N GLU A 301 -7.54 -19.26 -34.08
CA GLU A 301 -6.43 -19.34 -35.05
C GLU A 301 -6.09 -18.04 -35.77
N LEU A 302 -5.09 -17.31 -35.24
CA LEU A 302 -4.46 -16.16 -35.89
C LEU A 302 -3.68 -16.54 -37.15
#